data_AF-A0A345D8U6-F1
#
_entry.id   AF-A0A345D8U6-F1
#
_cell.length_a   1.000
_cell.length_b   1.000
_cell.length_c   1.000
_cell.angle_alpha   90.00
_cell.angle_beta   90.00
_cell.angle_gamma   90.00
#
_symmetry.space_group_name_H-M   'P 1'
#
loop_
_entity.id
_entity.type
_entity.pdbx_description
1 polymer ?
#
loop_
_entity_poly.entity_id
_entity_poly.type
_entity_poly.pdbx_seq_one_letter_code
_entity_poly.pdbx_strand_id
1 'polypeptide(L)'
;MKNTKALFLHHLTALSNLLTASSLQDNPALWLYQNNARTTLFYLEAMTRALARFHDKKRFNQLTERFKTLEDGLGQIDYFDAFIKEFSGNPVIPVEVVELLTQQRQAHLAQLNSTLHNDDWIGDAAQRIHKIRNGKSSQKIDWLSDDALIAQLCRLYHDKTVEITEALSQPIVSIEADLHELRRDIRWLSIYPQAFKGYITLTRPRAIVARKFDKYLTDEIVHSPYNALPSVPDISSPVQLNVNNFYAMSWFIAALGTLKDQGLRLDALTHAIHVTQKISPEAAQAQALTALGSQQATITDIIQAAEFAMKQVKADGIFMGLLSASQPNAGK
;
A
#
# COMPACT_ATOMS: atom_id res chain seq x y z
N MET A 1 -19.39 -11.35 20.23
CA MET A 1 -19.38 -10.86 18.82
C MET A 1 -18.23 -11.57 18.12
N LYS A 2 -18.40 -12.12 16.91
CA LYS A 2 -17.26 -12.74 16.18
C LYS A 2 -16.17 -11.68 15.98
N ASN A 3 -14.93 -11.97 16.34
CA ASN A 3 -13.86 -10.98 16.43
C ASN A 3 -13.51 -10.35 15.06
N THR A 4 -13.68 -11.08 13.96
CA THR A 4 -13.57 -10.54 12.58
C THR A 4 -14.48 -9.34 12.34
N LYS A 5 -15.73 -9.38 12.84
CA LYS A 5 -16.67 -8.25 12.76
C LYS A 5 -16.17 -7.08 13.60
N ALA A 6 -15.68 -7.36 14.79
CA ALA A 6 -15.15 -6.35 15.72
C ALA A 6 -13.98 -5.59 15.08
N LEU A 7 -13.05 -6.30 14.45
CA LEU A 7 -11.91 -5.73 13.74
C LEU A 7 -12.33 -4.84 12.57
N PHE A 8 -13.25 -5.31 11.73
CA PHE A 8 -13.75 -4.50 10.62
C PHE A 8 -14.43 -3.22 11.12
N LEU A 9 -15.27 -3.33 12.15
CA LEU A 9 -15.95 -2.18 12.75
C LEU A 9 -14.99 -1.23 13.46
N HIS A 10 -13.87 -1.72 14.02
CA HIS A 10 -12.84 -0.89 14.62
C HIS A 10 -12.25 0.08 13.59
N HIS A 11 -11.77 -0.43 12.45
CA HIS A 11 -11.22 0.43 11.38
C HIS A 11 -12.29 1.31 10.74
N LEU A 12 -13.51 0.80 10.57
CA LEU A 12 -14.63 1.61 10.05
C LEU A 12 -14.99 2.76 11.00
N THR A 13 -14.86 2.55 12.31
CA THR A 13 -15.08 3.60 13.32
C THR A 13 -13.96 4.64 13.28
N ALA A 14 -12.71 4.22 13.12
CA ALA A 14 -11.59 5.14 12.92
C ALA A 14 -11.82 6.04 11.69
N LEU A 15 -12.23 5.47 10.56
CA LEU A 15 -12.56 6.24 9.36
C LEU A 15 -13.75 7.18 9.60
N SER A 16 -14.80 6.71 10.28
CA SER A 16 -15.97 7.53 10.63
C SER A 16 -15.59 8.77 11.44
N ASN A 17 -14.67 8.63 12.40
CA ASN A 17 -14.22 9.74 13.24
C ASN A 17 -13.44 10.77 12.39
N LEU A 18 -12.57 10.30 11.50
CA LEU A 18 -11.83 11.16 10.58
C LEU A 18 -12.76 11.93 9.64
N LEU A 19 -13.76 11.26 9.05
CA LEU A 19 -14.74 11.88 8.16
C LEU A 19 -15.61 12.93 8.89
N THR A 20 -15.96 12.66 10.14
CA THR A 20 -16.74 13.59 10.98
C THR A 20 -15.91 14.83 11.31
N ALA A 21 -14.63 14.66 11.63
CA ALA A 21 -13.75 15.80 11.90
C ALA A 21 -13.44 16.60 10.63
N SER A 22 -13.24 15.92 9.49
CA SER A 22 -12.95 16.57 8.21
C SER A 22 -14.14 17.35 7.66
N SER A 23 -15.38 16.92 7.93
CA SER A 23 -16.58 17.62 7.44
C SER A 23 -16.80 18.99 8.09
N LEU A 24 -16.07 19.30 9.16
CA LEU A 24 -16.10 20.60 9.83
C LEU A 24 -15.05 21.58 9.28
N GLN A 25 -14.30 21.17 8.26
CA GLN A 25 -13.17 21.93 7.73
C GLN A 25 -13.52 22.53 6.37
N ASP A 26 -12.89 23.65 6.02
CA ASP A 26 -13.06 24.30 4.72
C ASP A 26 -12.62 23.39 3.56
N ASN A 27 -11.59 22.56 3.78
CA ASN A 27 -11.11 21.58 2.82
C ASN A 27 -11.02 20.18 3.46
N PRO A 28 -12.10 19.40 3.43
CA PRO A 28 -12.14 18.06 4.01
C PRO A 28 -11.06 17.11 3.47
N ALA A 29 -10.82 17.12 2.16
CA ALA A 29 -9.81 16.29 1.51
C ALA A 29 -8.39 16.59 2.01
N LEU A 30 -8.02 17.87 2.10
CA LEU A 30 -6.72 18.29 2.62
C LEU A 30 -6.57 17.88 4.09
N TRP A 31 -7.62 18.06 4.89
CA TRP A 31 -7.58 17.66 6.30
C TRP A 31 -7.40 16.15 6.45
N LEU A 32 -8.11 15.33 5.67
CA LEU A 32 -7.96 13.87 5.69
C LEU A 32 -6.54 13.43 5.31
N TYR A 33 -5.95 14.07 4.29
CA TYR A 33 -4.57 13.84 3.88
C TYR A 33 -3.60 14.11 5.05
N GLN A 34 -3.74 15.26 5.71
CA GLN A 34 -2.87 15.68 6.81
C GLN A 34 -3.08 14.88 8.11
N ASN A 35 -4.23 14.21 8.27
CA ASN A 35 -4.60 13.48 9.48
C ASN A 35 -4.60 11.96 9.30
N ASN A 36 -3.72 11.44 8.43
CA ASN A 36 -3.41 10.03 8.28
C ASN A 36 -4.63 9.13 7.93
N ALA A 37 -5.63 9.67 7.21
CA ALA A 37 -6.79 8.89 6.80
C ALA A 37 -6.43 7.76 5.83
N ARG A 38 -5.38 7.96 5.02
CA ARG A 38 -4.87 6.99 4.04
C ARG A 38 -4.51 5.65 4.67
N THR A 39 -3.88 5.66 5.85
CA THR A 39 -3.54 4.42 6.59
C THR A 39 -4.78 3.64 6.99
N THR A 40 -5.81 4.33 7.49
CA THR A 40 -7.07 3.68 7.86
C THR A 40 -7.77 3.07 6.65
N LEU A 41 -7.73 3.76 5.50
CA LEU A 41 -8.27 3.27 4.24
C LEU A 41 -7.51 2.04 3.74
N PHE A 42 -6.18 2.01 3.85
CA PHE A 42 -5.40 0.81 3.52
C PHE A 42 -5.79 -0.40 4.37
N TYR A 43 -6.04 -0.22 5.66
CA TYR A 43 -6.48 -1.32 6.52
C TYR A 43 -7.87 -1.84 6.13
N LEU A 44 -8.80 -0.93 5.83
CA LEU A 44 -10.12 -1.30 5.34
C LEU A 44 -10.05 -2.01 3.99
N GLU A 45 -9.26 -1.51 3.03
CA GLU A 45 -9.03 -2.14 1.74
C GLU A 45 -8.41 -3.52 1.90
N ALA A 46 -7.37 -3.67 2.72
CA ALA A 46 -6.73 -4.96 2.99
C ALA A 46 -7.74 -5.97 3.56
N MET A 47 -8.52 -5.57 4.56
CA MET A 47 -9.55 -6.44 5.14
C MET A 47 -10.57 -6.86 4.09
N THR A 48 -11.10 -5.93 3.28
CA THR A 48 -12.14 -6.27 2.31
C THR A 48 -11.60 -7.09 1.14
N ARG A 49 -10.34 -6.87 0.70
CA ARG A 49 -9.67 -7.71 -0.29
C ARG A 49 -9.54 -9.16 0.18
N ALA A 50 -9.10 -9.36 1.43
CA ALA A 50 -9.01 -10.69 2.03
C ALA A 50 -10.40 -11.32 2.19
N LEU A 51 -11.36 -10.59 2.76
CA LEU A 51 -12.72 -11.07 2.98
C LEU A 51 -13.47 -11.37 1.66
N ALA A 52 -13.14 -10.71 0.55
CA ALA A 52 -13.67 -11.04 -0.77
C ALA A 52 -13.26 -12.43 -1.25
N ARG A 53 -12.13 -12.98 -0.78
CA ARG A 53 -11.73 -14.37 -1.02
C ARG A 53 -12.41 -15.34 -0.07
N PHE A 54 -12.81 -14.88 1.12
CA PHE A 54 -13.30 -15.75 2.20
C PHE A 54 -14.84 -15.83 2.26
N HIS A 55 -15.54 -14.86 1.67
CA HIS A 55 -16.99 -14.66 1.76
C HIS A 55 -17.63 -14.30 0.40
N ASP A 56 -18.75 -13.58 0.44
CA ASP A 56 -19.43 -12.94 -0.70
C ASP A 56 -18.48 -11.98 -1.42
N LYS A 57 -17.80 -12.52 -2.44
CA LYS A 57 -16.86 -11.81 -3.31
C LYS A 57 -17.44 -10.52 -3.86
N LYS A 58 -18.70 -10.52 -4.32
CA LYS A 58 -19.33 -9.35 -4.93
C LYS A 58 -19.44 -8.21 -3.92
N ARG A 59 -19.92 -8.50 -2.71
CA ARG A 59 -20.09 -7.50 -1.65
C ARG A 59 -18.78 -6.89 -1.21
N PHE A 60 -17.79 -7.73 -0.91
CA PHE A 60 -16.51 -7.22 -0.41
C PHE A 60 -15.70 -6.52 -1.50
N ASN A 61 -15.80 -6.94 -2.77
CA ASN A 61 -15.24 -6.16 -3.88
C ASN A 61 -15.85 -4.76 -3.97
N GLN A 62 -17.17 -4.62 -3.81
CA GLN A 62 -17.80 -3.29 -3.79
C GLN A 62 -17.29 -2.41 -2.63
N LEU A 63 -16.98 -3.00 -1.47
CA LEU A 63 -16.40 -2.25 -0.36
C LEU A 63 -14.94 -1.90 -0.63
N THR A 64 -14.15 -2.83 -1.18
CA THR A 64 -12.78 -2.61 -1.62
C THR A 64 -12.70 -1.41 -2.56
N GLU A 65 -13.50 -1.40 -3.62
CA GLU A 65 -13.47 -0.29 -4.59
C GLU A 65 -13.81 1.06 -3.93
N ARG A 66 -14.75 1.09 -2.98
CA ARG A 66 -15.11 2.32 -2.25
C ARG A 66 -13.96 2.86 -1.41
N PHE A 67 -13.28 2.01 -0.66
CA PHE A 67 -12.13 2.43 0.15
C PHE A 67 -10.95 2.80 -0.74
N LYS A 68 -10.74 2.04 -1.82
CA LYS A 68 -9.71 2.32 -2.83
C LYS A 68 -9.93 3.68 -3.51
N THR A 69 -11.16 4.04 -3.89
CA THR A 69 -11.43 5.36 -4.49
C THR A 69 -10.98 6.51 -3.58
N LEU A 70 -11.22 6.42 -2.27
CA LEU A 70 -10.74 7.43 -1.32
C LEU A 70 -9.22 7.36 -1.13
N GLU A 71 -8.64 6.16 -1.05
CA GLU A 71 -7.18 5.96 -0.90
C GLU A 71 -6.43 6.50 -2.10
N ASP A 72 -6.84 6.15 -3.31
CA ASP A 72 -6.24 6.61 -4.56
C ASP A 72 -6.35 8.14 -4.67
N GLY A 73 -7.48 8.73 -4.28
CA GLY A 73 -7.65 10.19 -4.23
C GLY A 73 -6.65 10.88 -3.30
N LEU A 74 -6.44 10.34 -2.09
CA LEU A 74 -5.41 10.82 -1.17
C LEU A 74 -4.00 10.55 -1.71
N GLY A 75 -3.80 9.44 -2.42
CA GLY A 75 -2.54 9.07 -3.06
C GLY A 75 -2.11 10.03 -4.16
N GLN A 76 -3.06 10.59 -4.93
CA GLN A 76 -2.78 11.62 -5.92
C GLN A 76 -2.35 12.94 -5.26
N ILE A 77 -3.01 13.34 -4.17
CA ILE A 77 -2.63 14.55 -3.41
C ILE A 77 -1.19 14.39 -2.88
N ASP A 78 -0.90 13.24 -2.26
CA ASP A 78 0.43 12.89 -1.75
C ASP A 78 1.52 12.92 -2.84
N TYR A 79 1.22 12.36 -4.02
CA TYR A 79 2.11 12.37 -5.19
C TYR A 79 2.51 13.79 -5.58
N PHE A 80 1.53 14.69 -5.77
CA PHE A 80 1.85 16.06 -6.16
C PHE A 80 2.51 16.84 -5.03
N ASP A 81 2.09 16.67 -3.78
CA ASP A 81 2.73 17.33 -2.63
C ASP A 81 4.21 16.95 -2.49
N ALA A 82 4.54 15.68 -2.67
CA ALA A 82 5.92 15.21 -2.63
C ALA A 82 6.78 15.89 -3.70
N PHE A 83 6.33 15.93 -4.95
CA PHE A 83 7.11 16.53 -6.04
C PHE A 83 7.12 18.06 -6.04
N ILE A 84 6.05 18.72 -5.58
CA ILE A 84 6.08 20.17 -5.33
C ILE A 84 7.17 20.49 -4.32
N LYS A 85 7.23 19.75 -3.20
CA LYS A 85 8.24 19.95 -2.16
C LYS A 85 9.65 19.67 -2.67
N GLU A 86 9.85 18.58 -3.41
CA GLU A 86 11.16 18.24 -3.97
C GLU A 86 11.62 19.27 -5.00
N PHE A 87 10.77 19.61 -5.97
CA PHE A 87 11.16 20.45 -7.10
C PHE A 87 11.28 21.93 -6.73
N SER A 88 10.46 22.43 -5.81
CA SER A 88 10.64 23.80 -5.27
C SER A 88 11.96 23.99 -4.53
N GLY A 89 12.58 22.90 -4.04
CA GLY A 89 13.90 22.91 -3.42
C GLY A 89 15.07 22.93 -4.40
N ASN A 90 14.82 22.75 -5.71
CA ASN A 90 15.86 22.70 -6.74
C ASN A 90 15.80 23.95 -7.64
N PRO A 91 16.76 24.89 -7.53
CA PRO A 91 16.74 26.15 -8.28
C PRO A 91 16.94 25.98 -9.79
N VAL A 92 17.35 24.79 -10.26
CA VAL A 92 17.45 24.48 -11.70
C VAL A 92 16.08 24.20 -12.32
N ILE A 93 15.10 23.79 -11.50
CA ILE A 93 13.76 23.48 -11.98
C ILE A 93 12.95 24.78 -12.10
N PRO A 94 12.36 25.08 -13.28
CA PRO A 94 11.59 26.30 -13.49
C PRO A 94 10.38 26.43 -12.56
N VAL A 95 10.04 27.65 -12.18
CA VAL A 95 8.89 27.93 -11.30
C VAL A 95 7.57 27.47 -11.93
N GLU A 96 7.45 27.57 -13.25
CA GLU A 96 6.26 27.17 -14.02
C GLU A 96 5.96 25.67 -13.89
N VAL A 97 6.99 24.84 -13.70
CA VAL A 97 6.83 23.40 -13.42
C VAL A 97 6.15 23.21 -12.06
N VAL A 98 6.63 23.91 -11.04
CA VAL A 98 6.08 23.83 -9.67
C VAL A 98 4.65 24.37 -9.64
N GLU A 99 4.38 25.45 -10.37
CA GLU A 99 3.03 26.01 -10.53
C GLU A 99 2.06 25.02 -11.18
N LEU A 100 2.48 24.33 -12.26
CA LEU A 100 1.68 23.30 -12.90
C LEU A 100 1.34 22.16 -11.92
N LEU A 101 2.33 21.63 -11.20
CA LEU A 101 2.09 20.57 -10.21
C LEU A 101 1.17 21.04 -9.07
N THR A 102 1.32 22.29 -8.65
CA THR A 102 0.45 22.92 -7.66
C THR A 102 -1.00 22.99 -8.15
N GLN A 103 -1.23 23.36 -9.41
CA GLN A 103 -2.55 23.36 -10.03
C GLN A 103 -3.15 21.94 -10.07
N GLN A 104 -2.36 20.93 -10.44
CA GLN A 104 -2.81 19.53 -10.45
C GLN A 104 -3.20 19.04 -9.04
N ARG A 105 -2.40 19.35 -8.01
CA ARG A 105 -2.77 19.06 -6.62
C ARG A 105 -4.11 19.69 -6.24
N GLN A 106 -4.34 20.96 -6.59
CA GLN A 106 -5.60 21.62 -6.30
C GLN A 106 -6.78 20.97 -7.03
N ALA A 107 -6.59 20.53 -8.27
CA ALA A 107 -7.60 19.79 -9.01
C ALA A 107 -7.96 18.47 -8.32
N HIS A 108 -6.96 17.71 -7.84
CA HIS A 108 -7.22 16.46 -7.09
C HIS A 108 -7.85 16.68 -5.72
N LEU A 109 -7.51 17.76 -5.01
CA LEU A 109 -8.20 18.17 -3.79
C LEU A 109 -9.68 18.46 -4.06
N ALA A 110 -9.98 19.25 -5.10
CA ALA A 110 -11.36 19.57 -5.49
C ALA A 110 -12.13 18.31 -5.93
N GLN A 111 -11.49 17.42 -6.68
CA GLN A 111 -12.06 16.14 -7.10
C GLN A 111 -12.39 15.27 -5.89
N LEU A 112 -11.48 15.12 -4.93
CA LEU A 112 -11.74 14.29 -3.74
C LEU A 112 -12.82 14.90 -2.85
N ASN A 113 -12.85 16.23 -2.68
CA ASN A 113 -13.95 16.90 -1.98
C ASN A 113 -15.30 16.61 -2.66
N SER A 114 -15.34 16.68 -3.99
CA SER A 114 -16.54 16.34 -4.75
C SER A 114 -16.95 14.88 -4.53
N THR A 115 -16.01 13.94 -4.57
CA THR A 115 -16.27 12.52 -4.28
C THR A 115 -16.82 12.31 -2.87
N LEU A 116 -16.24 12.97 -1.86
CA LEU A 116 -16.69 12.84 -0.46
C LEU A 116 -18.15 13.25 -0.29
N HIS A 117 -18.59 14.32 -0.95
CA HIS A 117 -19.98 14.76 -0.94
C HIS A 117 -20.88 13.88 -1.81
N ASN A 118 -20.52 13.68 -3.08
CA ASN A 118 -21.36 12.99 -4.06
C ASN A 118 -21.60 11.52 -3.69
N ASP A 119 -20.67 10.89 -2.98
CA ASP A 119 -20.78 9.49 -2.54
C ASP A 119 -21.33 9.33 -1.12
N ASP A 120 -21.91 10.37 -0.52
CA ASP A 120 -22.50 10.40 0.82
C ASP A 120 -21.50 10.08 1.96
N TRP A 121 -20.20 10.36 1.79
CA TRP A 121 -19.22 10.16 2.88
C TRP A 121 -19.31 11.25 3.94
N ILE A 122 -19.57 12.49 3.51
CA ILE A 122 -19.72 13.69 4.36
C ILE A 122 -20.92 14.54 3.90
N GLY A 123 -21.28 15.56 4.70
CA GLY A 123 -22.39 16.47 4.44
C GLY A 123 -23.74 16.00 5.01
N ASP A 124 -24.81 16.75 4.76
CA ASP A 124 -26.14 16.48 5.34
C ASP A 124 -26.72 15.13 4.92
N ALA A 125 -26.37 14.67 3.72
CA ALA A 125 -26.74 13.36 3.20
C ALA A 125 -25.80 12.22 3.63
N ALA A 126 -24.84 12.47 4.54
CA ALA A 126 -23.82 11.49 4.94
C ALA A 126 -24.46 10.22 5.52
N GLN A 127 -24.51 9.17 4.70
CA GLN A 127 -25.11 7.89 5.04
C GLN A 127 -24.18 6.72 4.69
N ARG A 128 -23.03 6.96 4.06
CA ARG A 128 -22.15 5.88 3.57
C ARG A 128 -21.69 4.96 4.68
N ILE A 129 -21.13 5.51 5.76
CA ILE A 129 -20.67 4.74 6.92
C ILE A 129 -21.85 3.98 7.55
N HIS A 130 -23.01 4.62 7.68
CA HIS A 130 -24.22 3.96 8.21
C HIS A 130 -24.64 2.79 7.33
N LYS A 131 -24.69 2.95 6.01
CA LYS A 131 -25.01 1.89 5.04
C LYS A 131 -24.02 0.72 5.14
N ILE A 132 -22.73 0.99 5.30
CA ILE A 132 -21.69 -0.05 5.47
C ILE A 132 -21.83 -0.75 6.82
N ARG A 133 -22.14 -0.03 7.90
CA ARG A 133 -22.22 -0.59 9.26
C ARG A 133 -23.52 -1.36 9.51
N ASN A 134 -24.64 -0.77 9.13
CA ASN A 134 -26.00 -1.17 9.55
C ASN A 134 -26.93 -1.50 8.38
N GLY A 135 -26.48 -1.40 7.13
CA GLY A 135 -27.30 -1.73 5.97
C GLY A 135 -27.77 -3.20 5.99
N LYS A 136 -28.88 -3.47 5.30
CA LYS A 136 -29.46 -4.83 5.18
C LYS A 136 -28.45 -5.86 4.66
N SER A 137 -27.53 -5.45 3.78
CA SER A 137 -26.44 -6.31 3.31
C SER A 137 -25.45 -6.63 4.42
N SER A 138 -25.05 -5.67 5.24
CA SER A 138 -24.09 -5.86 6.33
C SER A 138 -24.60 -6.76 7.44
N GLN A 139 -25.90 -6.72 7.73
CA GLN A 139 -26.54 -7.59 8.71
C GLN A 139 -26.55 -9.08 8.29
N LYS A 140 -26.48 -9.35 6.97
CA LYS A 140 -26.45 -10.71 6.41
C LYS A 140 -25.04 -11.30 6.27
N ILE A 141 -24.00 -10.61 6.74
CA ILE A 141 -22.64 -11.15 6.69
C ILE A 141 -22.50 -12.20 7.79
N ASP A 142 -22.29 -13.45 7.41
CA ASP A 142 -21.87 -14.49 8.34
C ASP A 142 -20.36 -14.37 8.56
N TRP A 143 -19.96 -13.55 9.52
CA TRP A 143 -18.56 -13.29 9.84
C TRP A 143 -17.81 -14.58 10.22
N LEU A 144 -16.50 -14.67 9.95
CA LEU A 144 -15.71 -15.85 10.36
C LEU A 144 -15.51 -15.90 11.87
N SER A 145 -15.50 -17.12 12.42
CA SER A 145 -14.86 -17.38 13.73
C SER A 145 -13.34 -17.23 13.63
N ASP A 146 -12.68 -17.16 14.77
CA ASP A 146 -11.24 -16.95 14.85
C ASP A 146 -10.45 -18.06 14.15
N ASP A 147 -10.77 -19.32 14.44
CA ASP A 147 -10.13 -20.48 13.78
C ASP A 147 -10.34 -20.47 12.26
N ALA A 148 -11.56 -20.13 11.81
CA ALA A 148 -11.87 -20.06 10.39
C ALA A 148 -11.13 -18.90 9.71
N LEU A 149 -11.00 -17.75 10.38
CA LEU A 149 -10.22 -16.62 9.89
C LEU A 149 -8.74 -16.98 9.79
N ILE A 150 -8.16 -17.60 10.82
CA ILE A 150 -6.76 -18.05 10.83
C ILE A 150 -6.49 -19.02 9.67
N ALA A 151 -7.35 -20.03 9.48
CA ALA A 151 -7.21 -20.98 8.37
C ALA A 151 -7.26 -20.30 6.99
N GLN A 152 -8.14 -19.31 6.82
CA GLN A 152 -8.25 -18.55 5.57
C GLN A 152 -7.05 -17.62 5.35
N LEU A 153 -6.54 -16.98 6.41
CA LEU A 153 -5.33 -16.16 6.33
C LEU A 153 -4.10 -17.01 5.98
N CYS A 154 -3.95 -18.21 6.57
CA CYS A 154 -2.89 -19.14 6.19
C CYS A 154 -2.94 -19.49 4.69
N ARG A 155 -4.12 -19.83 4.17
CA ARG A 155 -4.31 -20.10 2.73
C ARG A 155 -3.99 -18.88 1.87
N LEU A 156 -4.47 -17.70 2.29
CA LEU A 156 -4.19 -16.44 1.59
C LEU A 156 -2.68 -16.18 1.45
N TYR A 157 -1.92 -16.33 2.54
CA TYR A 157 -0.47 -16.16 2.50
C TYR A 157 0.19 -17.20 1.61
N HIS A 158 -0.21 -18.47 1.71
CA HIS A 158 0.33 -19.53 0.86
C HIS A 158 0.13 -19.19 -0.62
N ASP A 159 -1.11 -18.97 -1.04
CA ASP A 159 -1.46 -18.65 -2.43
C ASP A 159 -0.68 -17.42 -2.92
N LYS A 160 -0.64 -16.35 -2.11
CA LYS A 160 0.06 -15.11 -2.49
C LYS A 160 1.57 -15.27 -2.56
N THR A 161 2.19 -16.08 -1.70
CA THR A 161 3.63 -16.35 -1.79
C THR A 161 4.00 -17.13 -3.05
N VAL A 162 3.12 -18.04 -3.51
CA VAL A 162 3.27 -18.75 -4.78
C VAL A 162 3.13 -17.78 -5.95
N GLU A 163 2.02 -17.02 -6.01
CA GLU A 163 1.76 -16.02 -7.07
C GLU A 163 2.91 -15.02 -7.20
N ILE A 164 3.42 -14.49 -6.08
CA ILE A 164 4.56 -13.56 -6.09
C ILE A 164 5.84 -14.25 -6.57
N THR A 165 6.11 -15.48 -6.14
CA THR A 165 7.31 -16.22 -6.57
C THR A 165 7.31 -16.47 -8.08
N GLU A 166 6.14 -16.69 -8.67
CA GLU A 166 5.96 -16.77 -10.12
C GLU A 166 6.21 -15.41 -10.78
N ALA A 167 5.60 -14.34 -10.26
CA ALA A 167 5.76 -12.97 -10.76
C ALA A 167 7.22 -12.48 -10.75
N LEU A 168 8.03 -12.91 -9.77
CA LEU A 168 9.48 -12.62 -9.73
C LEU A 168 10.28 -13.18 -10.91
N SER A 169 9.66 -14.03 -11.73
CA SER A 169 10.28 -14.62 -12.94
C SER A 169 9.94 -13.84 -14.21
N GLN A 170 8.98 -12.91 -14.13
CA GLN A 170 8.56 -12.12 -15.28
C GLN A 170 9.49 -10.91 -15.47
N PRO A 171 9.79 -10.53 -16.72
CA PRO A 171 10.60 -9.34 -16.99
C PRO A 171 9.84 -8.06 -16.59
N ILE A 172 10.57 -7.00 -16.23
CA ILE A 172 10.00 -5.67 -16.04
C ILE A 172 10.19 -4.88 -17.33
N VAL A 173 9.09 -4.42 -17.92
CA VAL A 173 9.09 -3.58 -19.12
C VAL A 173 8.66 -2.15 -18.79
N SER A 174 7.82 -1.98 -17.78
CA SER A 174 7.23 -0.71 -17.36
C SER A 174 7.33 -0.51 -15.86
N ILE A 175 7.70 0.71 -15.45
CA ILE A 175 7.76 1.10 -14.04
C ILE A 175 6.37 1.04 -13.40
N GLU A 176 5.35 1.56 -14.07
CA GLU A 176 3.99 1.60 -13.51
C GLU A 176 3.23 0.28 -13.69
N ALA A 177 3.34 -0.38 -14.85
CA ALA A 177 2.54 -1.59 -15.11
C ALA A 177 3.13 -2.86 -14.47
N ASP A 178 4.46 -2.92 -14.30
CA ASP A 178 5.14 -4.14 -13.80
C ASP A 178 5.75 -3.91 -12.41
N LEU A 179 6.68 -2.94 -12.28
CA LEU A 179 7.40 -2.71 -11.01
C LEU A 179 6.45 -2.25 -9.90
N HIS A 180 5.57 -1.28 -10.19
CA HIS A 180 4.63 -0.74 -9.22
C HIS A 180 3.57 -1.77 -8.83
N GLU A 181 3.00 -2.51 -9.77
CA GLU A 181 2.02 -3.57 -9.47
C GLU A 181 2.65 -4.72 -8.68
N LEU A 182 3.84 -5.20 -9.04
CA LEU A 182 4.58 -6.20 -8.25
C LEU A 182 4.77 -5.72 -6.81
N ARG A 183 5.24 -4.47 -6.64
CA ARG A 183 5.41 -3.88 -5.31
C ARG A 183 4.08 -3.78 -4.57
N ARG A 184 2.99 -3.38 -5.23
CA ARG A 184 1.65 -3.25 -4.63
C ARG A 184 1.14 -4.61 -4.15
N ASP A 185 1.34 -5.67 -4.92
CA ASP A 185 0.97 -7.04 -4.57
C ASP A 185 1.74 -7.55 -3.35
N ILE A 186 3.05 -7.33 -3.32
CA ILE A 186 3.88 -7.70 -2.17
C ILE A 186 3.49 -6.91 -0.92
N ARG A 187 3.23 -5.61 -1.06
CA ARG A 187 2.88 -4.72 0.05
C ARG A 187 1.64 -5.19 0.81
N TRP A 188 0.69 -5.86 0.15
CA TRP A 188 -0.47 -6.42 0.86
C TRP A 188 -0.09 -7.41 1.96
N LEU A 189 0.98 -8.20 1.76
CA LEU A 189 1.47 -9.16 2.76
C LEU A 189 2.04 -8.49 4.02
N SER A 190 2.47 -7.23 3.96
CA SER A 190 2.87 -6.44 5.13
C SER A 190 1.74 -5.62 5.74
N ILE A 191 0.67 -5.33 4.98
CA ILE A 191 -0.51 -4.61 5.48
C ILE A 191 -1.47 -5.55 6.22
N TYR A 192 -1.65 -6.79 5.77
CA TYR A 192 -2.58 -7.74 6.42
C TYR A 192 -2.34 -7.90 7.93
N PRO A 193 -1.10 -8.04 8.44
CA PRO A 193 -0.89 -8.17 9.88
C PRO A 193 -1.30 -6.93 10.68
N GLN A 194 -1.20 -5.75 10.08
CA GLN A 194 -1.67 -4.49 10.68
C GLN A 194 -3.22 -4.43 10.68
N ALA A 195 -3.83 -4.81 9.55
CA ALA A 195 -5.27 -4.78 9.36
C ALA A 195 -6.01 -5.81 10.24
N PHE A 196 -5.45 -7.02 10.36
CA PHE A 196 -6.00 -8.13 11.13
C PHE A 196 -5.41 -8.24 12.55
N LYS A 197 -4.88 -7.16 13.12
CA LYS A 197 -4.47 -6.98 14.53
C LYS A 197 -4.33 -8.28 15.37
N GLY A 198 -3.14 -8.86 15.43
CA GLY A 198 -2.82 -10.02 16.29
C GLY A 198 -3.14 -11.39 15.69
N TYR A 199 -3.95 -11.49 14.64
CA TYR A 199 -4.20 -12.77 13.94
C TYR A 199 -3.02 -13.25 13.09
N ILE A 200 -2.09 -12.34 12.80
CA ILE A 200 -0.83 -12.63 12.13
C ILE A 200 0.28 -12.04 12.99
N THR A 201 1.28 -12.86 13.32
CA THR A 201 2.40 -12.49 14.20
C THR A 201 3.74 -12.91 13.59
N LEU A 202 4.82 -12.37 14.12
CA LEU A 202 6.18 -12.78 13.77
C LEU A 202 6.67 -13.84 14.74
N THR A 203 7.32 -14.86 14.19
CA THR A 203 8.02 -15.88 14.98
C THR A 203 9.49 -15.94 14.57
N ARG A 204 10.35 -16.15 15.55
CA ARG A 204 11.77 -16.44 15.30
C ARG A 204 11.90 -17.94 15.00
N PRO A 205 12.54 -18.33 13.89
CA PRO A 205 12.83 -19.74 13.67
C PRO A 205 13.73 -20.28 14.80
N ARG A 206 13.53 -21.54 15.18
CA ARG A 206 14.34 -22.22 16.22
C ARG A 206 15.78 -22.51 15.75
N ALA A 207 16.01 -22.56 14.43
CA ALA A 207 17.33 -22.81 13.85
C ALA A 207 18.17 -21.52 13.77
N ILE A 208 19.50 -21.68 13.74
CA ILE A 208 20.46 -20.60 13.52
C ILE A 208 20.08 -19.83 12.25
N VAL A 209 20.02 -18.50 12.34
CA VAL A 209 19.72 -17.62 11.22
C VAL A 209 20.78 -17.83 10.14
N ALA A 210 20.34 -18.17 8.92
CA ALA A 210 21.24 -18.27 7.78
C ALA A 210 21.78 -16.87 7.46
N ARG A 211 23.12 -16.72 7.36
CA ARG A 211 23.82 -15.47 7.03
C ARG A 211 23.30 -14.77 5.76
N LYS A 212 22.59 -15.51 4.88
CA LYS A 212 21.97 -14.95 3.68
C LYS A 212 20.99 -13.81 3.96
N PHE A 213 20.41 -13.74 5.17
CA PHE A 213 19.47 -12.69 5.54
C PHE A 213 20.13 -11.39 6.00
N ASP A 214 21.41 -11.41 6.39
CA ASP A 214 22.08 -10.27 7.05
C ASP A 214 22.00 -8.98 6.21
N LYS A 215 22.11 -9.10 4.88
CA LYS A 215 22.00 -7.97 3.93
C LYS A 215 20.63 -7.26 3.91
N TYR A 216 19.58 -7.91 4.42
CA TYR A 216 18.23 -7.35 4.47
C TYR A 216 17.91 -6.72 5.83
N LEU A 217 18.68 -7.03 6.86
CA LEU A 217 18.47 -6.59 8.23
C LEU A 217 19.19 -5.25 8.46
N THR A 218 18.91 -4.26 7.61
CA THR A 218 19.44 -2.90 7.80
C THR A 218 18.76 -2.22 8.99
N ASP A 219 19.38 -1.18 9.54
CA ASP A 219 18.83 -0.45 10.68
C ASP A 219 17.45 0.13 10.37
N GLU A 220 17.24 0.64 9.15
CA GLU A 220 15.95 1.17 8.70
C GLU A 220 14.86 0.09 8.66
N ILE A 221 15.22 -1.14 8.27
CA ILE A 221 14.28 -2.25 8.19
C ILE A 221 13.96 -2.80 9.57
N VAL A 222 14.97 -3.03 10.40
CA VAL A 222 14.77 -3.60 11.75
C VAL A 222 13.92 -2.67 12.63
N HIS A 223 14.10 -1.35 12.48
CA HIS A 223 13.39 -0.34 13.27
C HIS A 223 12.19 0.28 12.56
N SER A 224 11.81 -0.25 11.38
CA SER A 224 10.65 0.25 10.63
C SER A 224 9.37 0.11 11.45
N PRO A 225 8.54 1.16 11.57
CA PRO A 225 7.25 1.07 12.26
C PRO A 225 6.30 0.08 11.59
N TYR A 226 6.46 -0.17 10.29
CA TYR A 226 5.66 -1.18 9.57
C TYR A 226 5.99 -2.62 9.98
N ASN A 227 7.18 -2.84 10.55
CA ASN A 227 7.64 -4.14 11.04
C ASN A 227 7.27 -4.39 12.51
N ALA A 228 6.77 -3.38 13.21
CA ALA A 228 6.15 -3.52 14.51
C ALA A 228 4.71 -4.02 14.35
N LEU A 229 4.49 -5.33 14.50
CA LEU A 229 3.15 -5.91 14.36
C LEU A 229 2.31 -5.72 15.62
N PRO A 230 1.01 -5.40 15.48
CA PRO A 230 0.10 -5.29 16.60
C PRO A 230 -0.07 -6.66 17.28
N SER A 231 0.11 -6.69 18.60
CA SER A 231 -0.21 -7.85 19.43
C SER A 231 -1.55 -7.64 20.12
N VAL A 232 -2.41 -8.65 20.08
CA VAL A 232 -3.67 -8.68 20.82
C VAL A 232 -3.61 -9.92 21.72
N PRO A 233 -3.77 -9.77 23.04
CA PRO A 233 -3.89 -10.93 23.93
C PRO A 233 -5.08 -11.80 23.49
N ASP A 234 -5.03 -13.10 23.82
CA ASP A 234 -6.14 -14.04 23.67
C ASP A 234 -6.45 -14.57 22.25
N ILE A 235 -5.59 -14.36 21.24
CA ILE A 235 -5.68 -15.10 19.97
C ILE A 235 -4.97 -16.45 20.10
N SER A 236 -5.75 -17.53 20.11
CA SER A 236 -5.23 -18.90 20.08
C SER A 236 -4.64 -19.21 18.70
N SER A 237 -3.37 -19.60 18.65
CA SER A 237 -2.68 -20.08 17.43
C SER A 237 -2.73 -19.13 16.21
N PRO A 238 -2.25 -17.88 16.32
CA PRO A 238 -2.21 -16.95 15.19
C PRO A 238 -1.35 -17.48 14.03
N VAL A 239 -1.56 -16.93 12.83
CA VAL A 239 -0.68 -17.16 11.68
C VAL A 239 0.71 -16.65 12.02
N GLN A 240 1.72 -17.50 11.96
CA GLN A 240 3.10 -17.14 12.27
C GLN A 240 3.90 -16.97 10.99
N LEU A 241 4.42 -15.78 10.79
CA LEU A 241 5.37 -15.47 9.74
C LEU A 241 6.80 -15.55 10.28
N ASN A 242 7.72 -16.07 9.47
CA ASN A 242 9.14 -16.05 9.79
C ASN A 242 9.64 -14.59 9.77
N VAL A 243 10.16 -14.12 10.91
CA VAL A 243 10.61 -12.72 11.06
C VAL A 243 11.69 -12.31 10.06
N ASN A 244 12.63 -13.21 9.73
CA ASN A 244 13.72 -12.88 8.82
C ASN A 244 13.21 -12.74 7.38
N ASN A 245 12.32 -13.63 6.97
CA ASN A 245 11.64 -13.55 5.68
C ASN A 245 10.73 -12.32 5.60
N PHE A 246 10.03 -11.98 6.70
CA PHE A 246 9.20 -10.78 6.77
C PHE A 246 10.04 -9.50 6.65
N TYR A 247 11.20 -9.43 7.31
CA TYR A 247 12.09 -8.28 7.22
C TYR A 247 12.74 -8.18 5.82
N ALA A 248 13.12 -9.32 5.22
CA ALA A 248 13.59 -9.34 3.84
C ALA A 248 12.52 -8.91 2.83
N MET A 249 11.25 -9.29 3.04
CA MET A 249 10.13 -8.78 2.26
C MET A 249 9.95 -7.27 2.47
N SER A 250 10.04 -6.78 3.71
CA SER A 250 9.99 -5.34 4.00
C SER A 250 11.12 -4.56 3.31
N TRP A 251 12.34 -5.10 3.33
CA TRP A 251 13.46 -4.54 2.58
C TRP A 251 13.15 -4.48 1.09
N PHE A 252 12.59 -5.55 0.53
CA PHE A 252 12.29 -5.60 -0.90
C PHE A 252 11.20 -4.60 -1.28
N ILE A 253 10.15 -4.43 -0.47
CA ILE A 253 9.13 -3.38 -0.66
C ILE A 253 9.76 -1.98 -0.66
N ALA A 254 10.72 -1.74 0.25
CA ALA A 254 11.42 -0.46 0.33
C ALA A 254 12.32 -0.24 -0.89
N ALA A 255 13.12 -1.24 -1.28
CA ALA A 255 14.00 -1.18 -2.44
C ALA A 255 13.23 -0.91 -3.74
N LEU A 256 12.15 -1.67 -4.00
CA LEU A 256 11.30 -1.41 -5.16
C LEU A 256 10.60 -0.04 -5.06
N GLY A 257 10.32 0.44 -3.85
CA GLY A 257 9.77 1.77 -3.61
C GLY A 257 10.71 2.87 -4.08
N THR A 258 11.98 2.82 -3.63
CA THR A 258 13.00 3.77 -4.06
C THR A 258 13.18 3.77 -5.58
N LEU A 259 13.23 2.60 -6.20
CA LEU A 259 13.37 2.46 -7.66
C LEU A 259 12.16 3.05 -8.40
N LYS A 260 10.95 2.75 -7.92
CA LYS A 260 9.71 3.32 -8.47
C LYS A 260 9.70 4.85 -8.35
N ASP A 261 10.04 5.37 -7.17
CA ASP A 261 10.00 6.81 -6.91
C ASP A 261 11.02 7.56 -7.77
N GLN A 262 12.19 6.98 -8.05
CA GLN A 262 13.15 7.53 -9.02
C GLN A 262 12.58 7.60 -10.44
N GLY A 263 11.84 6.58 -10.87
CA GLY A 263 11.17 6.57 -12.18
C GLY A 263 10.08 7.63 -12.27
N LEU A 264 9.18 7.63 -11.28
CA LEU A 264 8.10 8.62 -11.19
C LEU A 264 8.62 10.05 -11.14
N ARG A 265 9.75 10.29 -10.46
CA ARG A 265 10.37 11.61 -10.41
C ARG A 265 10.80 12.09 -11.80
N LEU A 266 11.46 11.23 -12.57
CA LEU A 266 11.87 11.55 -13.93
C LEU A 266 10.65 11.79 -14.82
N ASP A 267 9.63 10.94 -14.74
CA ASP A 267 8.41 11.05 -15.54
C ASP A 267 7.61 12.33 -15.20
N ALA A 268 7.46 12.63 -13.90
CA ALA A 268 6.76 13.83 -13.42
C ALA A 268 7.41 15.10 -13.97
N LEU A 269 8.73 15.21 -13.83
CA LEU A 269 9.47 16.38 -14.30
C LEU A 269 9.48 16.48 -15.83
N THR A 270 9.67 15.34 -16.52
CA THR A 270 9.60 15.28 -17.99
C THR A 270 8.26 15.77 -18.50
N HIS A 271 7.17 15.25 -17.93
CA HIS A 271 5.81 15.66 -18.31
C HIS A 271 5.59 17.16 -18.04
N ALA A 272 5.99 17.65 -16.87
CA ALA A 272 5.79 19.05 -16.52
C ALA A 272 6.60 20.00 -17.42
N ILE A 273 7.85 19.68 -17.75
CA ILE A 273 8.68 20.44 -18.70
C ILE A 273 8.05 20.43 -20.10
N HIS A 274 7.63 19.25 -20.57
CA HIS A 274 6.97 19.10 -21.86
C HIS A 274 5.74 20.02 -21.99
N VAL A 275 4.87 20.02 -20.97
CA VAL A 275 3.64 20.83 -20.97
C VAL A 275 3.93 22.33 -20.87
N THR A 276 4.82 22.72 -19.96
CA THR A 276 5.10 24.15 -19.68
C THR A 276 5.92 24.81 -20.79
N GLN A 277 6.91 24.11 -21.34
CA GLN A 277 7.83 24.67 -22.34
C GLN A 277 7.44 24.31 -23.78
N LYS A 278 6.47 23.40 -23.98
CA LYS A 278 5.97 22.97 -25.29
C LYS A 278 7.05 22.41 -26.22
N ILE A 279 8.04 21.73 -25.64
CA ILE A 279 9.12 21.04 -26.37
C ILE A 279 8.78 19.56 -26.56
N SER A 280 9.53 18.80 -27.36
CA SER A 280 9.24 17.36 -27.53
C SER A 280 9.47 16.57 -26.22
N PRO A 281 8.81 15.41 -26.03
CA PRO A 281 9.04 14.55 -24.86
C PRO A 281 10.51 14.17 -24.66
N GLU A 282 11.24 13.91 -25.75
CA GLU A 282 12.67 13.55 -25.72
C GLU A 282 13.53 14.73 -25.22
N ALA A 283 13.25 15.94 -25.71
CA ALA A 283 13.94 17.14 -25.25
C ALA A 283 13.63 17.44 -23.78
N ALA A 284 12.36 17.27 -23.36
CA ALA A 284 11.94 17.43 -21.98
C ALA A 284 12.62 16.41 -21.05
N GLN A 285 12.75 15.16 -21.47
CA GLN A 285 13.41 14.11 -20.68
C GLN A 285 14.91 14.40 -20.51
N ALA A 286 15.60 14.84 -21.58
CA ALA A 286 17.01 15.23 -21.49
C ALA A 286 17.22 16.41 -20.52
N GLN A 287 16.32 17.39 -20.54
CA GLN A 287 16.34 18.51 -19.60
C GLN A 287 16.03 18.05 -18.17
N ALA A 288 15.06 17.14 -17.97
CA ALA A 288 14.73 16.57 -16.67
C ALA A 288 15.92 15.81 -16.05
N LEU A 289 16.59 14.96 -16.83
CA LEU A 289 17.81 14.26 -16.39
C LEU A 289 18.90 15.24 -15.98
N THR A 290 19.10 16.30 -16.76
CA THR A 290 20.08 17.35 -16.46
C THR A 290 19.74 18.07 -15.16
N ALA A 291 18.47 18.42 -14.96
CA ALA A 291 18.00 19.15 -13.78
C ALA A 291 18.02 18.30 -12.49
N LEU A 292 17.75 17.00 -12.59
CA LEU A 292 17.79 16.06 -11.46
C LEU A 292 19.21 15.63 -11.08
N GLY A 293 20.17 15.81 -12.00
CA GLY A 293 21.59 15.59 -11.75
C GLY A 293 22.01 14.11 -11.70
N SER A 294 23.27 13.87 -11.30
CA SER A 294 23.93 12.56 -11.40
C SER A 294 23.36 11.47 -10.49
N GLN A 295 22.50 11.82 -9.53
CA GLN A 295 21.83 10.85 -8.67
C GLN A 295 20.56 10.27 -9.31
N GLN A 296 20.09 10.82 -10.43
CA GLN A 296 18.94 10.29 -11.16
C GLN A 296 19.37 9.13 -12.07
N ALA A 297 18.92 7.93 -11.74
CA ALA A 297 19.06 6.76 -12.59
C ALA A 297 18.20 6.87 -13.86
N THR A 298 18.66 6.28 -14.96
CA THR A 298 17.82 6.14 -16.15
C THR A 298 16.76 5.06 -15.94
N ILE A 299 15.70 5.06 -16.76
CA ILE A 299 14.68 4.00 -16.72
C ILE A 299 15.30 2.60 -16.89
N THR A 300 16.30 2.48 -17.77
CA THR A 300 17.02 1.23 -17.99
C THR A 300 17.76 0.77 -16.73
N ASP A 301 18.46 1.68 -16.04
CA ASP A 301 19.19 1.34 -14.81
C ASP A 301 18.23 0.92 -13.69
N ILE A 302 17.08 1.60 -13.58
CA ILE A 302 16.02 1.30 -12.62
C ILE A 302 15.48 -0.12 -12.86
N ILE A 303 15.16 -0.46 -14.11
CA ILE A 303 14.67 -1.79 -14.49
C ILE A 303 15.71 -2.86 -14.17
N GLN A 304 16.98 -2.65 -14.55
CA GLN A 304 18.05 -3.61 -14.27
C GLN A 304 18.25 -3.83 -12.76
N ALA A 305 18.21 -2.77 -11.97
CA ALA A 305 18.31 -2.85 -10.51
C ALA A 305 17.13 -3.61 -9.90
N ALA A 306 15.90 -3.38 -10.39
CA ALA A 306 14.71 -4.09 -9.94
C ALA A 306 14.79 -5.58 -10.27
N GLU A 307 15.16 -5.95 -11.50
CA GLU A 307 15.31 -7.34 -11.91
C GLU A 307 16.42 -8.06 -11.13
N PHE A 308 17.51 -7.36 -10.82
CA PHE A 308 18.56 -7.90 -9.96
C PHE A 308 18.02 -8.22 -8.56
N ALA A 309 17.29 -7.27 -7.96
CA ALA A 309 16.68 -7.47 -6.65
C ALA A 309 15.66 -8.64 -6.67
N MET A 310 14.83 -8.74 -7.72
CA MET A 310 13.88 -9.84 -7.92
C MET A 310 14.57 -11.21 -7.95
N LYS A 311 15.64 -11.34 -8.75
CA LYS A 311 16.44 -12.57 -8.84
C LYS A 311 17.02 -12.94 -7.48
N GLN A 312 17.53 -11.97 -6.74
CA GLN A 312 18.13 -12.18 -5.43
C GLN A 312 17.11 -12.68 -4.40
N VAL A 313 15.98 -11.99 -4.23
CA VAL A 313 14.96 -12.40 -3.24
C VAL A 313 14.30 -13.74 -3.61
N LYS A 314 14.21 -14.05 -4.91
CA LYS A 314 13.77 -15.38 -5.36
C LYS A 314 14.78 -16.45 -4.96
N ALA A 315 16.06 -16.25 -5.25
CA ALA A 315 17.13 -17.19 -4.92
C ALA A 315 17.25 -17.43 -3.40
N ASP A 316 17.02 -16.40 -2.59
CA ASP A 316 17.04 -16.52 -1.13
C ASP A 316 15.77 -17.17 -0.54
N GLY A 317 14.75 -17.44 -1.36
CA GLY A 317 13.52 -18.09 -0.95
C GLY A 317 12.70 -17.23 0.03
N ILE A 318 12.70 -15.91 -0.16
CA ILE A 318 12.09 -14.96 0.79
C ILE A 318 10.59 -15.21 0.94
N PHE A 319 9.85 -15.35 -0.16
CA PHE A 319 8.40 -15.55 -0.12
C PHE A 319 8.01 -16.97 0.27
N MET A 320 8.68 -17.98 -0.27
CA MET A 320 8.40 -19.39 0.05
C MET A 320 8.70 -19.74 1.51
N GLY A 321 9.62 -19.02 2.16
CA GLY A 321 9.91 -19.17 3.59
C GLY A 321 9.12 -18.24 4.51
N LEU A 322 8.16 -17.47 3.98
CA LEU A 322 7.45 -16.45 4.76
C LEU A 322 6.53 -17.06 5.83
N LEU A 323 5.77 -18.10 5.49
CA LEU A 323 5.00 -18.87 6.48
C LEU A 323 5.95 -19.74 7.31
N SER A 324 5.80 -19.69 8.63
CA SER A 324 6.63 -20.51 9.53
C SER A 324 6.31 -22.00 9.38
N ALA A 325 7.35 -22.84 9.39
CA ALA A 325 7.23 -24.30 9.36
C ALA A 325 6.47 -24.88 10.58
N SER A 326 6.31 -24.10 11.66
CA SER A 326 5.53 -24.47 12.84
C SER A 326 4.02 -24.29 12.67
N GLN A 327 3.56 -23.73 11.54
CA GLN A 327 2.13 -23.59 11.26
C GLN A 327 1.52 -24.97 10.94
N PRO A 328 0.41 -25.36 11.60
CA PRO A 328 -0.27 -26.60 11.23
C PRO A 328 -0.69 -26.52 9.77
N ASN A 329 -0.41 -27.57 8.99
CA ASN A 329 -0.79 -27.65 7.58
C ASN A 329 -2.26 -27.28 7.42
N ALA A 330 -2.55 -26.24 6.63
CA ALA A 330 -3.91 -25.77 6.33
C ALA A 330 -4.72 -26.75 5.45
N GLY A 331 -4.34 -28.02 5.45
CA GLY A 331 -4.93 -29.11 4.67
C GLY A 331 -5.24 -30.32 5.55
N LYS A 332 -6.43 -30.30 6.14
CA LYS A 332 -7.39 -31.41 6.07
C LYS A 332 -8.77 -30.81 5.88
#